data_AF-A0A9J6EEU3-F1
#
_entry.id   AF-A0A9J6EEU3-F1
#
_cell.length_a   1.000
_cell.length_b   1.000
_cell.length_c   1.000
_cell.angle_alpha   90.00
_cell.angle_beta   90.00
_cell.angle_gamma   90.00
#
_symmetry.space_group_name_H-M   'P 1'
#
loop_
_entity.id
_entity.type
_entity.pdbx_description
1 polymer ?
#
loop_
_entity_poly.entity_id
_entity_poly.type
_entity_poly.pdbx_seq_one_letter_code
_entity_poly.pdbx_strand_id
1 'polypeptide(L)'
;MTYAKTVMENGGEMNEKDEVQLETVEGWATDGMWTDMVWIALGVSLLVLGLIMSLAPGSSQAFASRLVETILSHTRSMHLQANDGLPRPSSSRVVVATWWLAMLVFSSMFTGKMKAGLTVRHKSGHRFDSAAELAAREDVRVYMLRGPAYPLRLARKLKPGSLVPYHRLWSDHALDQVAAGKAVIIGDRTTLLYHASEVFHRYPNHEFYMGKERLLSHPLVVYYNRQNVRFIMKAWERR
;
A
#
# COMPACT_ATOMS: atom_id res chain seq x y z
N MET A 1 -3.09 -12.79 -17.10
CA MET A 1 -4.13 -13.59 -17.79
C MET A 1 -4.20 -15.05 -17.33
N THR A 2 -3.10 -15.70 -16.92
CA THR A 2 -3.09 -17.13 -16.52
C THR A 2 -3.85 -17.45 -15.21
N TYR A 3 -4.01 -16.47 -14.30
CA TYR A 3 -4.73 -16.66 -13.03
C TYR A 3 -6.26 -16.65 -13.16
N ALA A 4 -6.82 -15.95 -14.14
CA ALA A 4 -8.27 -15.87 -14.33
C ALA A 4 -8.86 -17.18 -14.90
N LYS A 5 -8.05 -17.95 -15.62
CA LYS A 5 -8.49 -19.21 -16.24
C LYS A 5 -8.65 -20.34 -15.21
N THR A 6 -7.85 -20.34 -14.14
CA THR A 6 -7.86 -21.39 -13.11
C THR A 6 -9.02 -21.27 -12.10
N VAL A 7 -9.58 -20.06 -11.91
CA VAL A 7 -10.70 -19.85 -10.97
C VAL A 7 -12.04 -20.23 -11.59
N MET A 8 -12.23 -19.98 -12.89
CA MET A 8 -13.48 -20.37 -13.59
C MET A 8 -13.63 -21.88 -13.82
N GLU A 9 -12.54 -22.66 -13.78
CA GLU A 9 -12.59 -24.11 -14.02
C GLU A 9 -12.98 -24.94 -12.78
N ASN A 10 -12.95 -24.35 -11.57
CA ASN A 10 -13.13 -25.08 -10.30
C ASN A 10 -14.43 -24.79 -9.52
N GLY A 11 -15.37 -24.01 -10.06
CA GLY A 11 -16.74 -23.90 -9.51
C GLY A 11 -16.84 -23.54 -8.01
N GLY A 12 -15.80 -22.94 -7.44
CA GLY A 12 -15.79 -22.48 -6.05
C GLY A 12 -16.42 -21.11 -5.95
N GLU A 13 -17.37 -20.95 -5.02
CA GLU A 13 -17.96 -19.65 -4.69
C GLU A 13 -16.86 -18.60 -4.51
N MET A 14 -16.91 -17.57 -5.37
CA MET A 14 -15.96 -16.48 -5.37
C MET A 14 -16.14 -15.72 -4.06
N ASN A 15 -15.13 -15.77 -3.21
CA ASN A 15 -15.16 -15.10 -1.91
C ASN A 15 -15.06 -13.59 -2.15
N GLU A 16 -15.78 -12.78 -1.36
CA GLU A 16 -15.80 -11.30 -1.44
C GLU A 16 -14.38 -10.69 -1.48
N LYS A 17 -13.39 -11.40 -0.91
CA LYS A 17 -11.98 -11.02 -0.91
C LYS A 17 -11.29 -11.18 -2.28
N ASP A 18 -11.70 -12.16 -3.08
CA ASP A 18 -11.18 -12.40 -4.42
C ASP A 18 -11.79 -11.43 -5.43
N GLU A 19 -13.05 -11.03 -5.21
CA GLU A 19 -13.73 -9.97 -5.97
C GLU A 19 -13.04 -8.61 -5.79
N VAL A 20 -12.71 -8.24 -4.55
CA VAL A 20 -11.96 -7.01 -4.26
C VAL A 20 -10.56 -7.03 -4.87
N GLN A 21 -9.86 -8.18 -4.88
CA GLN A 21 -8.54 -8.27 -5.53
C GLN A 21 -8.62 -8.20 -7.06
N LEU A 22 -9.65 -8.79 -7.67
CA LEU A 22 -9.90 -8.70 -9.12
C LEU A 22 -10.24 -7.26 -9.55
N GLU A 23 -11.11 -6.57 -8.83
CA GLU A 23 -11.39 -5.14 -9.07
C GLU A 23 -10.14 -4.28 -8.90
N THR A 24 -9.30 -4.60 -7.92
CA THR A 24 -8.03 -3.90 -7.73
C THR A 24 -7.09 -4.17 -8.90
N VAL A 25 -6.94 -5.40 -9.41
CA VAL A 25 -6.02 -5.67 -10.53
C VAL A 25 -6.54 -5.10 -11.87
N GLU A 26 -7.85 -5.11 -12.10
CA GLU A 26 -8.47 -4.48 -13.27
C GLU A 26 -8.39 -2.94 -13.23
N GLY A 27 -8.46 -2.33 -12.04
CA GLY A 27 -8.24 -0.90 -11.83
C GLY A 27 -6.87 -0.43 -12.29
N TRP A 28 -5.82 -1.23 -12.11
CA TRP A 28 -4.44 -0.81 -12.43
C TRP A 28 -4.12 -0.98 -13.92
N ALA A 29 -4.72 -1.99 -14.57
CA ALA A 29 -4.63 -2.15 -16.02
C ALA A 29 -5.40 -1.07 -16.77
N THR A 30 -6.53 -0.62 -16.21
CA THR A 30 -7.34 0.47 -16.77
C THR A 30 -6.78 1.86 -16.43
N ASP A 31 -6.06 2.04 -15.33
CA ASP A 31 -5.45 3.33 -14.93
C ASP A 31 -4.38 3.81 -15.92
N GLY A 32 -3.60 2.90 -16.53
CA GLY A 32 -2.66 3.26 -17.60
C GLY A 32 -3.38 3.78 -18.86
N MET A 33 -4.42 3.08 -19.31
CA MET A 33 -5.20 3.46 -20.49
C MET A 33 -5.99 4.77 -20.29
N TRP A 34 -6.58 4.97 -19.12
CA TRP A 34 -7.31 6.21 -18.81
C TRP A 34 -6.40 7.43 -18.79
N THR A 35 -5.18 7.28 -18.28
CA THR A 35 -4.23 8.39 -18.22
C THR A 35 -3.87 8.86 -19.63
N ASP A 36 -3.54 7.94 -20.53
CA ASP A 36 -3.16 8.27 -21.90
C ASP A 36 -4.33 8.87 -22.70
N MET A 37 -5.54 8.32 -22.55
CA MET A 37 -6.74 8.84 -23.23
C MET A 37 -7.08 10.28 -22.80
N VAL A 38 -6.90 10.60 -21.52
CA VAL A 38 -7.18 11.93 -20.98
C VAL A 38 -6.20 12.96 -21.51
N TRP A 39 -4.90 12.62 -21.60
CA TRP A 39 -3.89 13.52 -22.19
C TRP A 39 -4.11 13.73 -23.69
N ILE A 40 -4.50 12.69 -24.42
CA ILE A 40 -4.85 12.80 -25.85
C ILE A 40 -6.09 13.68 -26.03
N ALA A 41 -7.14 13.46 -25.24
CA ALA A 41 -8.36 14.27 -25.30
C ALA A 41 -8.08 15.74 -24.99
N LEU A 42 -7.23 16.02 -24.01
CA LEU A 42 -6.80 17.37 -23.67
C LEU A 42 -6.00 18.01 -24.82
N GLY A 43 -5.06 17.27 -25.41
CA GLY A 43 -4.29 17.73 -26.58
C GLY A 43 -5.18 18.02 -27.81
N VAL A 44 -6.13 17.14 -28.11
CA VAL A 44 -7.09 17.33 -29.20
C VAL A 44 -7.99 18.54 -28.94
N SER A 45 -8.49 18.71 -27.72
CA SER A 45 -9.30 19.88 -27.35
C SER A 45 -8.56 21.20 -27.55
N LEU A 46 -7.26 21.21 -27.25
CA LEU A 46 -6.39 22.38 -27.40
C LEU A 46 -6.13 22.71 -28.88
N LEU A 47 -5.94 21.68 -29.73
CA LEU A 47 -5.85 21.84 -31.18
C LEU A 47 -7.14 22.36 -31.80
N VAL A 48 -8.30 21.84 -31.39
CA VAL A 48 -9.60 22.28 -31.89
C VAL A 48 -9.87 23.73 -31.52
N LEU A 49 -9.59 24.13 -30.27
CA LEU A 49 -9.74 25.51 -29.82
C LEU A 49 -8.79 26.48 -30.55
N GLY A 50 -7.53 26.05 -30.75
CA GLY A 50 -6.56 26.80 -31.55
C GLY A 50 -7.00 26.98 -33.00
N LEU A 51 -7.60 25.95 -33.61
CA LEU A 51 -8.10 25.99 -34.98
C LEU A 51 -9.31 26.93 -35.12
N ILE A 52 -10.30 26.83 -34.21
CA ILE A 52 -11.50 27.70 -34.22
C ILE A 52 -11.13 29.18 -34.10
N MET A 53 -10.15 29.51 -33.24
CA MET A 53 -9.70 30.89 -33.04
C MET A 53 -8.79 31.42 -34.16
N SER A 54 -8.12 30.53 -34.88
CA SER A 54 -7.24 30.89 -35.99
C SER A 54 -7.99 31.08 -37.32
N LEU A 55 -9.27 30.67 -37.42
CA LEU A 55 -10.10 30.70 -38.64
C LEU A 55 -10.51 32.11 -39.14
N ALA A 56 -9.69 33.13 -38.89
CA ALA A 56 -9.88 34.46 -39.43
C ALA A 56 -9.28 34.58 -40.85
N PRO A 57 -9.93 35.31 -41.78
CA PRO A 57 -9.43 35.48 -43.14
C PRO A 57 -8.05 36.17 -43.14
N GLY A 58 -7.09 35.61 -43.88
CA GLY A 58 -5.71 36.11 -43.94
C GLY A 58 -4.77 35.23 -44.77
N SER A 59 -3.52 35.68 -44.90
CA SER A 59 -2.42 34.92 -45.51
C SER A 59 -2.10 33.66 -44.70
N SER A 60 -1.66 32.58 -45.36
CA SER A 60 -1.27 31.31 -44.72
C SER A 60 -0.17 31.47 -43.66
N GLN A 61 0.74 32.43 -43.84
CA GLN A 61 1.78 32.74 -42.84
C GLN A 61 1.20 33.42 -41.59
N ALA A 62 0.23 34.32 -41.77
CA ALA A 62 -0.45 34.99 -40.66
C ALA A 62 -1.42 34.05 -39.92
N PHE A 63 -1.95 33.03 -40.61
CA PHE A 63 -2.72 31.96 -40.00
C PHE A 63 -1.84 31.08 -39.10
N ALA A 64 -0.69 30.62 -39.60
CA ALA A 64 0.21 29.76 -38.83
C ALA A 64 0.74 30.45 -37.55
N SER A 65 1.11 31.73 -37.64
CA SER A 65 1.58 32.48 -36.46
C SER A 65 0.48 32.63 -35.40
N ARG A 66 -0.76 32.95 -35.82
CA ARG A 66 -1.92 33.06 -34.91
C ARG A 66 -2.28 31.74 -34.25
N LEU A 67 -2.21 30.64 -34.99
CA LEU A 67 -2.48 29.30 -34.46
C LEU A 67 -1.46 28.94 -33.36
N VAL A 68 -0.17 29.17 -33.62
CA VAL A 68 0.90 28.90 -32.64
C VAL A 68 0.77 29.80 -31.41
N GLU A 69 0.52 31.09 -31.58
CA GLU A 69 0.31 32.03 -30.47
C GLU A 69 -0.91 31.64 -29.62
N THR A 70 -2.00 31.23 -30.27
CA THR A 70 -3.22 30.81 -29.58
C THR A 70 -3.02 29.51 -28.83
N ILE A 71 -2.40 28.49 -29.45
CA ILE A 71 -2.06 27.23 -28.78
C ILE A 71 -1.16 27.50 -27.59
N LEU A 72 -0.09 28.28 -27.77
CA LEU A 72 0.86 28.60 -26.71
C LEU A 72 0.18 29.37 -25.56
N SER A 73 -0.74 30.27 -25.87
CA SER A 73 -1.56 30.99 -24.87
C SER A 73 -2.44 30.04 -24.05
N HIS A 74 -3.09 29.06 -24.69
CA HIS A 74 -3.92 28.06 -23.99
C HIS A 74 -3.05 27.08 -23.18
N THR A 75 -1.87 26.70 -23.68
CA THR A 75 -0.89 25.89 -22.95
C THR A 75 -0.30 26.64 -21.75
N ARG A 76 -0.03 27.95 -21.85
CA ARG A 76 0.37 28.78 -20.71
C ARG A 76 -0.73 28.85 -19.66
N SER A 77 -1.99 28.99 -20.09
CA SER A 77 -3.16 28.96 -19.21
C SER A 77 -3.30 27.61 -18.49
N MET A 78 -3.02 26.50 -19.18
CA MET A 78 -2.96 25.16 -18.58
C MET A 78 -1.87 25.05 -17.50
N HIS A 79 -0.74 25.73 -17.67
CA HIS A 79 0.34 25.80 -16.67
C HIS A 79 0.11 26.88 -15.60
N LEU A 80 -1.08 27.47 -15.54
CA LEU A 80 -1.44 28.57 -14.62
C LEU A 80 -0.48 29.78 -14.72
N GLN A 81 0.20 29.94 -15.86
CA GLN A 81 1.03 31.09 -16.12
C GLN A 81 0.15 32.27 -16.53
N ALA A 82 0.44 33.45 -15.97
CA ALA A 82 -0.20 34.69 -16.38
C ALA A 82 0.07 34.93 -17.87
N ASN A 83 -0.94 35.41 -18.58
CA ASN A 83 -0.84 35.74 -19.99
C ASN A 83 -1.09 37.23 -20.16
N ASP A 84 -0.13 37.95 -20.73
CA ASP A 84 -0.13 39.43 -20.77
C ASP A 84 -1.08 40.02 -21.82
N GLY A 85 -1.75 39.17 -22.61
CA GLY A 85 -2.65 39.61 -23.69
C GLY A 85 -4.05 39.02 -23.55
N LEU A 86 -5.02 39.81 -23.07
CA LEU A 86 -6.43 39.46 -23.23
C LEU A 86 -6.87 39.71 -24.68
N PRO A 87 -7.53 38.75 -25.33
CA PRO A 87 -8.07 39.00 -26.67
C PRO A 87 -9.19 40.04 -26.61
N ARG A 88 -9.14 40.99 -27.56
CA ARG A 88 -10.06 42.14 -27.67
C ARG A 88 -11.52 41.78 -28.00
N PRO A 89 -11.85 40.73 -28.78
CA PRO A 89 -13.24 40.36 -29.06
C PRO A 89 -13.96 39.73 -27.86
N SER A 90 -15.22 40.11 -27.63
CA SER A 90 -16.06 39.58 -26.53
C SER A 90 -16.22 38.05 -26.57
N SER A 91 -16.37 37.47 -27.78
CA SER A 91 -16.54 36.02 -27.97
C SER A 91 -15.32 35.20 -27.54
N SER A 92 -14.12 35.68 -27.82
CA SER A 92 -12.87 35.00 -27.45
C SER A 92 -12.64 34.95 -25.93
N ARG A 93 -13.16 35.92 -25.18
CA ARG A 93 -13.07 35.95 -23.71
C ARG A 93 -13.89 34.85 -23.07
N VAL A 94 -15.08 34.56 -23.62
CA VAL A 94 -15.93 33.47 -23.14
C VAL A 94 -15.22 32.13 -23.31
N VAL A 95 -14.61 31.90 -24.48
CA VAL A 95 -13.87 30.65 -24.75
C VAL A 95 -12.67 30.49 -23.81
N VAL A 96 -11.91 31.57 -23.57
CA VAL A 96 -10.78 31.55 -22.61
C VAL A 96 -11.28 31.28 -21.19
N ALA A 97 -12.40 31.87 -20.77
CA ALA A 97 -12.99 31.63 -19.45
C ALA A 97 -13.49 30.19 -19.29
N THR A 98 -14.15 29.63 -20.32
CA THR A 98 -14.58 28.22 -20.32
C THR A 98 -13.39 27.27 -20.29
N TRP A 99 -12.32 27.56 -21.06
CA TRP A 99 -11.07 26.80 -21.01
C TRP A 99 -10.44 26.82 -19.62
N TRP A 100 -10.39 28.00 -19.00
CA TRP A 100 -9.90 28.15 -17.63
C TRP A 100 -10.72 27.34 -16.62
N LEU A 101 -12.05 27.38 -16.71
CA LEU A 101 -12.93 26.58 -15.85
C LEU A 101 -12.68 25.07 -16.04
N ALA A 102 -12.52 24.61 -17.27
CA ALA A 102 -12.21 23.22 -17.57
C ALA A 102 -10.86 22.78 -16.94
N MET A 103 -9.83 23.63 -16.99
CA MET A 103 -8.53 23.35 -16.35
C MET A 103 -8.65 23.28 -14.82
N LEU A 104 -9.46 24.13 -14.19
CA LEU A 104 -9.70 24.09 -12.75
C LEU A 104 -10.39 22.79 -12.31
N VAL A 105 -11.40 22.35 -13.06
CA VAL A 105 -12.09 21.07 -12.82
C VAL A 105 -11.10 19.91 -13.00
N PHE A 106 -10.33 19.93 -14.08
CA PHE A 106 -9.32 18.91 -14.36
C PHE A 106 -8.27 18.80 -13.25
N SER A 107 -7.70 19.93 -12.82
CA SER A 107 -6.72 19.97 -11.72
C SER A 107 -7.32 19.44 -10.41
N SER A 108 -8.58 19.76 -10.13
CA SER A 108 -9.29 19.28 -8.94
C SER A 108 -9.50 17.76 -8.98
N MET A 109 -9.89 17.21 -10.14
CA MET A 109 -10.04 15.77 -10.35
C MET A 109 -8.71 15.03 -10.24
N PHE A 110 -7.64 15.56 -10.85
CA PHE A 110 -6.30 14.98 -10.77
C PHE A 110 -5.80 14.95 -9.33
N THR A 111 -5.96 16.05 -8.59
CA THR A 111 -5.64 16.13 -7.16
C THR A 111 -6.47 15.14 -6.35
N GLY A 112 -7.75 14.98 -6.67
CA GLY A 112 -8.63 13.99 -6.06
C GLY A 112 -8.14 12.56 -6.28
N LYS A 113 -7.77 12.19 -7.51
CA LYS A 113 -7.20 10.87 -7.82
C LYS A 113 -5.88 10.65 -7.10
N MET A 114 -4.97 11.62 -7.11
CA MET A 114 -3.70 11.53 -6.36
C MET A 114 -3.95 11.33 -4.87
N LYS A 115 -4.85 12.12 -4.27
CA LYS A 115 -5.20 12.01 -2.85
C LYS A 115 -5.77 10.63 -2.54
N ALA A 116 -6.68 10.13 -3.37
CA ALA A 116 -7.23 8.79 -3.23
C ALA A 116 -6.12 7.73 -3.26
N GLY A 117 -5.22 7.79 -4.25
CA GLY A 117 -4.09 6.89 -4.37
C GLY A 117 -3.17 6.90 -3.15
N LEU A 118 -2.90 8.09 -2.57
CA LEU A 118 -2.10 8.22 -1.35
C LEU A 118 -2.83 7.75 -0.08
N THR A 119 -4.17 7.81 -0.06
CA THR A 119 -4.96 7.36 1.09
C THR A 119 -5.22 5.85 1.10
N VAL A 120 -5.18 5.20 -0.07
CA VAL A 120 -5.23 3.74 -0.15
C VAL A 120 -3.90 3.22 0.37
N ARG A 121 -3.84 2.97 1.69
CA ARG A 121 -2.76 2.19 2.28
C ARG A 121 -2.76 0.86 1.55
N HIS A 122 -1.76 0.62 0.70
CA HIS A 122 -1.48 -0.72 0.21
C HIS A 122 -1.38 -1.60 1.45
N LYS A 123 -2.34 -2.52 1.60
CA LYS A 123 -2.21 -3.60 2.55
C LYS A 123 -1.06 -4.46 2.01
N SER A 124 0.17 -4.04 2.30
CA SER A 124 1.37 -4.82 2.00
C SER A 124 1.24 -6.13 2.75
N GLY A 125 0.85 -7.16 2.00
CA GLY A 125 0.59 -8.50 2.53
C GLY A 125 -0.68 -8.60 3.38
N HIS A 126 -1.25 -9.81 3.36
CA HIS A 126 -2.27 -10.22 4.31
C HIS A 126 -1.65 -10.23 5.72
N ARG A 127 -2.05 -9.27 6.56
CA ARG A 127 -1.59 -9.18 7.95
C ARG A 127 -2.47 -10.06 8.82
N PHE A 128 -1.84 -10.91 9.61
CA PHE A 128 -2.53 -11.74 10.60
C PHE A 128 -2.75 -10.93 11.88
N ASP A 129 -3.98 -10.49 12.09
CA ASP A 129 -4.35 -9.74 13.30
C ASP A 129 -4.81 -10.65 14.43
N SER A 130 -5.22 -11.90 14.13
CA SER A 130 -5.61 -12.88 15.13
C SER A 130 -5.01 -14.27 14.94
N ALA A 131 -4.75 -14.96 16.06
CA ALA A 131 -4.35 -16.37 16.05
C ALA A 131 -5.44 -17.31 15.51
N ALA A 132 -6.72 -16.91 15.54
CA ALA A 132 -7.80 -17.69 14.93
C ALA A 132 -7.67 -17.73 13.40
N GLU A 133 -7.31 -16.60 12.79
CA GLU A 133 -7.06 -16.49 11.34
C GLU A 133 -5.82 -17.28 10.93
N LEU A 134 -4.78 -17.28 11.77
CA LEU A 134 -3.58 -18.08 11.57
C LEU A 134 -3.87 -19.60 11.68
N ALA A 135 -4.79 -20.00 12.54
CA ALA A 135 -5.20 -21.40 12.68
C ALA A 135 -6.06 -21.90 11.52
N ALA A 136 -6.86 -21.02 10.90
CA ALA A 136 -7.70 -21.34 9.75
C ALA A 136 -6.89 -21.56 8.45
N ARG A 137 -5.66 -21.04 8.39
CA ARG A 137 -4.81 -21.13 7.21
C ARG A 137 -3.89 -22.36 7.24
N GLU A 138 -4.03 -23.23 6.24
CA GLU A 138 -3.19 -24.42 6.12
C GLU A 138 -1.81 -24.16 5.49
N ASP A 139 -1.71 -23.13 4.66
CA ASP A 139 -0.53 -22.69 3.91
C ASP A 139 0.57 -22.07 4.79
N VAL A 140 0.20 -21.43 5.91
CA VAL A 140 1.15 -20.76 6.80
C VAL A 140 1.62 -21.67 7.93
N ARG A 141 2.94 -21.75 8.11
CA ARG A 141 3.57 -22.51 9.21
C ARG A 141 3.79 -21.64 10.43
N VAL A 142 3.30 -22.08 11.58
CA VAL A 142 3.52 -21.37 12.84
C VAL A 142 4.76 -21.92 13.52
N TYR A 143 5.70 -21.04 13.87
CA TYR A 143 6.88 -21.36 14.67
C TYR A 143 6.71 -20.79 16.08
N MET A 144 6.85 -21.64 17.08
CA MET A 144 6.69 -21.27 18.48
C MET A 144 7.80 -21.91 19.30
N LEU A 145 8.34 -21.16 20.27
CA LEU A 145 9.39 -21.67 21.14
C LEU A 145 8.88 -22.85 21.98
N ARG A 146 9.57 -23.99 21.89
CA ARG A 146 9.33 -25.14 22.76
C ARG A 146 9.82 -24.81 24.18
N GLY A 147 8.90 -24.45 25.08
CA GLY A 147 9.21 -24.12 26.46
C GLY A 147 8.07 -24.40 27.45
N PRO A 148 8.34 -24.42 28.76
CA PRO A 148 7.35 -24.78 29.79
C PRO A 148 6.29 -23.71 30.04
N ALA A 149 6.55 -22.45 29.65
CA ALA A 149 5.70 -21.30 29.96
C ALA A 149 4.57 -21.06 28.94
N TYR A 150 4.61 -21.72 27.78
CA TYR A 150 3.54 -21.58 26.79
C TYR A 150 2.43 -22.58 27.12
N PRO A 151 1.17 -22.13 27.16
CA PRO A 151 0.07 -22.98 27.56
C PRO A 151 -0.01 -24.15 26.58
N LEU A 152 0.09 -25.36 27.14
CA LEU A 152 -0.21 -26.62 26.45
C LEU A 152 -1.53 -26.55 25.65
N ARG A 153 -2.46 -25.67 26.01
CA ARG A 153 -3.71 -25.41 25.29
C ARG A 153 -3.50 -24.85 23.87
N LEU A 154 -2.56 -23.92 23.68
CA LEU A 154 -2.27 -23.38 22.35
C LEU A 154 -1.45 -24.38 21.53
N ALA A 155 -0.46 -25.00 22.16
CA ALA A 155 0.34 -26.08 21.58
C ALA A 155 -0.50 -27.24 21.04
N ARG A 156 -1.61 -27.60 21.72
CA ARG A 156 -2.55 -28.65 21.28
C ARG A 156 -3.37 -28.30 20.03
N LYS A 157 -3.55 -27.00 19.75
CA LYS A 157 -4.28 -26.52 18.57
C LYS A 157 -3.37 -26.20 17.38
N LEU A 158 -2.05 -26.23 17.59
CA LEU A 158 -1.07 -25.94 16.56
C LEU A 158 -0.71 -27.22 15.78
N LYS A 159 -0.28 -27.02 14.53
CA LYS A 159 0.14 -28.10 13.64
C LYS A 159 1.34 -28.86 14.22
N PRO A 160 1.47 -30.17 13.96
CA PRO A 160 2.64 -30.94 14.37
C PRO A 160 3.92 -30.33 13.76
N GLY A 161 4.94 -30.12 14.58
CA GLY A 161 6.19 -29.46 14.17
C GLY A 161 6.22 -27.94 14.35
N SER A 162 5.15 -27.32 14.84
CA SER A 162 5.14 -25.88 15.16
C SER A 162 6.00 -25.51 16.38
N LEU A 163 6.23 -26.46 17.28
CA LEU A 163 7.08 -26.28 18.46
C LEU A 163 8.54 -26.55 18.11
N VAL A 164 9.34 -25.49 18.11
CA VAL A 164 10.72 -25.53 17.64
C VAL A 164 11.66 -25.10 18.78
N PRO A 165 12.84 -25.73 18.94
CA PRO A 165 13.83 -25.30 19.93
C PRO A 165 14.38 -23.91 19.60
N TYR A 166 14.86 -23.19 20.62
CA TYR A 166 15.29 -21.78 20.51
C TYR A 166 16.25 -21.51 19.35
N HIS A 167 17.28 -22.35 19.18
CA HIS A 167 18.30 -22.17 18.13
C HIS A 167 17.74 -22.32 16.70
N ARG A 168 16.64 -23.07 16.50
CA ARG A 168 15.99 -23.20 15.19
C ARG A 168 14.97 -22.11 14.93
N LEU A 169 14.36 -21.54 15.98
CA LEU A 169 13.36 -20.47 15.85
C LEU A 169 13.93 -19.23 15.15
N TRP A 170 15.20 -18.93 15.44
CA TRP A 170 15.94 -17.78 14.90
C TRP A 170 16.98 -18.17 13.84
N SER A 171 16.87 -19.38 13.29
CA SER A 171 17.73 -19.80 12.19
C SER A 171 17.40 -19.04 10.91
N ASP A 172 18.40 -18.85 10.04
CA ASP A 172 18.20 -18.14 8.76
C ASP A 172 17.06 -18.77 7.94
N HIS A 173 16.98 -20.10 7.91
CA HIS A 173 15.87 -20.81 7.26
C HIS A 173 14.47 -20.45 7.82
N ALA A 174 14.33 -20.27 9.13
CA ALA A 174 13.04 -19.87 9.71
C ALA A 174 12.69 -18.43 9.34
N LEU A 175 13.69 -17.55 9.33
CA LEU A 175 13.53 -16.13 9.00
C LEU A 175 13.26 -15.91 7.51
N ASP A 176 13.91 -16.67 6.63
CA ASP A 176 13.64 -16.68 5.18
C ASP A 176 12.18 -17.07 4.91
N GLN A 177 11.65 -18.04 5.64
CA GLN A 177 10.23 -18.43 5.50
C GLN A 177 9.27 -17.37 6.02
N VAL A 178 9.64 -16.63 7.07
CA VAL A 178 8.84 -15.50 7.58
C VAL A 178 8.89 -14.34 6.59
N ALA A 179 10.07 -14.01 6.07
CA ALA A 179 10.27 -12.99 5.04
C ALA A 179 9.47 -13.31 3.77
N ALA A 180 9.42 -14.58 3.36
CA ALA A 180 8.61 -15.05 2.24
C ALA A 180 7.09 -15.14 2.53
N GLY A 181 6.64 -14.78 3.74
CA GLY A 181 5.22 -14.85 4.15
C GLY A 181 4.67 -16.27 4.33
N LYS A 182 5.54 -17.29 4.35
CA LYS A 182 5.16 -18.71 4.49
C LYS A 182 5.12 -19.17 5.95
N ALA A 183 5.69 -18.37 6.86
CA ALA A 183 5.71 -18.70 8.28
C ALA A 183 5.49 -17.49 9.18
N VAL A 184 5.06 -17.76 10.41
CA VAL A 184 4.83 -16.76 11.46
C VAL A 184 5.49 -17.23 12.75
N ILE A 185 6.23 -16.35 13.41
CA ILE A 185 6.85 -16.62 14.71
C ILE A 185 5.95 -16.09 15.83
N ILE A 186 5.58 -16.96 16.77
CA ILE A 186 4.88 -16.60 18.00
C ILE A 186 5.85 -16.68 19.17
N GLY A 187 6.02 -15.56 19.87
CA GLY A 187 6.95 -15.44 20.99
C GLY A 187 6.58 -14.30 21.93
N ASP A 188 7.37 -14.13 22.98
CA ASP A 188 7.22 -12.97 23.87
C ASP A 188 7.64 -11.68 23.15
N ARG A 189 6.93 -10.58 23.46
CA ARG A 189 7.15 -9.29 22.80
C ARG A 189 8.57 -8.77 22.98
N THR A 190 9.17 -8.95 24.15
CA THR A 190 10.53 -8.45 24.41
C THR A 190 11.57 -9.21 23.59
N THR A 191 11.41 -10.54 23.52
CA THR A 191 12.30 -11.40 22.73
C THR A 191 12.16 -11.12 21.24
N LEU A 192 10.92 -10.98 20.74
CA LEU A 192 10.66 -10.63 19.35
C LEU A 192 11.26 -9.27 18.99
N LEU A 193 11.12 -8.26 19.85
CA LEU A 193 11.68 -6.92 19.61
C LEU A 193 13.21 -6.90 19.64
N TYR A 194 13.81 -7.63 20.58
CA TYR A 194 15.26 -7.78 20.66
C TYR A 194 15.82 -8.38 19.36
N HIS A 195 15.27 -9.52 18.92
CA HIS A 195 15.70 -10.17 17.68
C HIS A 195 15.34 -9.36 16.43
N ALA A 196 14.22 -8.65 16.42
CA ALA A 196 13.89 -7.74 15.33
C ALA A 196 14.97 -6.68 15.14
N SER A 197 15.46 -6.10 16.25
CA SER A 197 16.52 -5.10 16.21
C SER A 197 17.87 -5.68 15.76
N GLU A 198 18.16 -6.92 16.15
CA GLU A 198 19.43 -7.58 15.84
C GLU A 198 19.46 -8.20 14.44
N VAL A 199 18.32 -8.66 13.90
CA VAL A 199 18.31 -9.52 12.71
C VAL A 199 17.68 -8.89 11.49
N PHE A 200 16.69 -8.00 11.64
CA PHE A 200 15.90 -7.54 10.49
C PHE A 200 16.67 -6.61 9.55
N HIS A 201 17.77 -6.00 10.00
CA HIS A 201 18.67 -5.24 9.12
C HIS A 201 19.27 -6.10 7.99
N ARG A 202 19.29 -7.43 8.15
CA ARG A 202 19.76 -8.37 7.12
C ARG A 202 18.77 -8.55 5.95
N TYR A 203 17.52 -8.09 6.10
CA TYR A 203 16.44 -8.26 5.11
C TYR A 203 15.89 -6.89 4.65
N PRO A 204 16.67 -6.09 3.90
CA PRO A 204 16.31 -4.70 3.56
C PRO A 204 15.05 -4.56 2.70
N ASN A 205 14.69 -5.61 1.96
CA ASN A 205 13.54 -5.60 1.04
C ASN A 205 12.27 -6.24 1.64
N HIS A 206 12.27 -6.56 2.94
CA HIS A 206 11.13 -7.23 3.59
C HIS A 206 10.59 -6.40 4.75
N GLU A 207 9.28 -6.28 4.82
CA GLU A 207 8.59 -5.61 5.92
C GLU A 207 8.10 -6.64 6.93
N PHE A 208 8.60 -6.57 8.16
CA PHE A 208 8.14 -7.42 9.25
C PHE A 208 7.06 -6.72 10.07
N TYR A 209 5.99 -7.45 10.36
CA TYR A 209 4.86 -6.96 11.14
C TYR A 209 4.72 -7.75 12.43
N MET A 210 4.49 -7.03 13.53
CA MET A 210 4.06 -7.65 14.79
C MET A 210 2.54 -7.58 14.91
N GLY A 211 1.92 -8.74 15.12
CA GLY A 211 0.48 -8.83 15.38
C GLY A 211 0.07 -8.04 16.62
N LYS A 212 -1.15 -7.50 16.62
CA LYS A 212 -1.69 -6.72 17.74
C LYS A 212 -2.18 -7.59 18.90
N GLU A 213 -2.63 -8.81 18.59
CA GLU A 213 -3.20 -9.72 19.59
C GLU A 213 -2.12 -10.19 20.58
N ARG A 214 -2.36 -9.97 21.87
CA ARG A 214 -1.56 -10.55 22.95
C ARG A 214 -2.17 -11.89 23.34
N LEU A 215 -1.57 -12.96 22.84
CA LEU A 215 -2.02 -14.31 23.15
C LEU A 215 -1.84 -14.65 24.63
N LEU A 216 -0.75 -14.12 25.23
CA LEU A 216 -0.38 -14.40 26.60
C LEU A 216 0.27 -13.18 27.21
N SER A 217 -0.17 -12.81 28.41
CA SER A 217 0.44 -11.76 29.22
C SER A 217 0.91 -12.38 30.53
N HIS A 218 2.19 -12.72 30.61
CA HIS A 218 2.79 -13.19 31.85
C HIS A 218 3.78 -12.14 32.35
N PRO A 219 3.66 -11.66 33.60
CA PRO A 219 4.70 -10.83 34.17
C PRO A 219 5.98 -11.66 34.30
N LEU A 220 7.13 -11.02 34.04
CA LEU A 220 8.41 -11.65 34.31
C LEU A 220 8.54 -11.82 35.83
N VAL A 221 8.53 -13.08 36.28
CA VAL A 221 8.64 -13.42 37.69
C VAL A 221 9.93 -14.18 37.95
N VAL A 222 10.62 -13.77 39.01
CA VAL A 222 11.81 -14.46 39.50
C VAL A 222 11.35 -15.49 40.53
N TYR A 223 11.58 -16.76 40.25
CA TYR A 223 11.35 -17.82 41.21
C TYR A 223 12.56 -17.96 42.13
N TYR A 224 12.31 -17.95 43.42
CA TYR A 224 13.32 -18.18 44.45
C TYR A 224 12.92 -19.36 45.32
N ASN A 225 13.93 -20.07 45.82
CA ASN A 225 13.71 -21.10 46.82
C ASN A 225 13.11 -20.44 48.07
N ARG A 226 11.99 -21.00 48.56
CA ARG A 226 11.24 -20.51 49.73
C ARG A 226 12.13 -20.37 50.97
N GLN A 227 13.18 -21.19 51.10
CA GLN A 227 14.13 -21.16 52.22
C GLN A 227 15.02 -19.90 52.21
N ASN A 228 15.29 -19.33 51.03
CA ASN A 228 16.21 -18.20 50.85
C ASN A 228 15.50 -16.85 50.65
N VAL A 229 14.17 -16.82 50.75
CA VAL A 229 13.34 -15.61 50.54
C VAL A 229 13.81 -14.43 51.38
N ARG A 230 14.08 -14.64 52.67
CA ARG A 230 14.43 -13.56 53.59
C ARG A 230 15.75 -12.88 53.23
N PHE A 231 16.73 -13.66 52.76
CA PHE A 231 18.02 -13.13 52.34
C PHE A 231 17.88 -12.32 51.04
N ILE A 232 17.13 -12.84 50.08
CA ILE A 232 16.92 -12.19 48.78
C ILE A 232 16.09 -10.91 48.93
N MET A 233 15.02 -10.91 49.74
CA MET A 233 14.25 -9.70 50.01
C MET A 233 15.11 -8.61 50.67
N LYS A 234 15.94 -8.98 51.65
CA LYS A 234 16.86 -8.04 52.31
C LYS A 234 17.93 -7.50 51.37
N ALA A 235 18.35 -8.28 50.36
CA ALA A 235 19.28 -7.83 49.33
C ALA A 235 18.58 -6.92 48.30
N TRP A 236 17.30 -7.16 47.99
CA TRP A 236 16.52 -6.37 47.06
C TRP A 236 16.15 -4.99 47.62
N GLU A 237 15.79 -4.91 48.90
CA GLU A 237 15.47 -3.64 49.58
C GLU A 237 16.67 -2.68 49.73
N ARG A 238 17.89 -3.18 49.57
CA ARG A 238 19.13 -2.37 49.66
C ARG A 238 19.53 -1.70 48.35
N ARG A 239 18.78 -1.92 47.28
CA ARG A 239 19.09 -1.43 45.93
C ARG A 239 18.13 -0.32 45.53
#